data_AF-R9JEB4-F1
#
_entry.id   AF-R9JEB4-F1
#
_cell.length_a   1.000
_cell.length_b   1.000
_cell.length_c   1.000
_cell.angle_alpha   90.00
_cell.angle_beta   90.00
_cell.angle_gamma   90.00
#
_symmetry.space_group_name_H-M   'P 1'
#
loop_
_entity.id
_entity.type
_entity.pdbx_description
1 polymer ?
#
loop_
_entity_poly.entity_id
_entity_poly.type
_entity_poly.pdbx_seq_one_letter_code
_entity_poly.pdbx_strand_id
1 'polypeptide(L)'
;MTREELEEKFIALGLPEGAAKHYAKREQQDKNFAWLAAYHFVYRLNEDLRFFDDTYPDMLRDGRITTSETTALMEAGATPEQIADFAYQIALESYCSVLQLITNGCAEYDTEDFPSWELVERTPDGEFTGRVVTEMQDLIPY
;
A
#
# COMPACT_ATOMS: atom_id res chain seq x y z
N MET A 1 -6.41 16.61 -16.25
CA MET A 1 -7.41 16.63 -15.17
C MET A 1 -7.17 17.85 -14.32
N THR A 2 -8.23 18.42 -13.76
CA THR A 2 -8.13 19.46 -12.73
C THR A 2 -7.65 18.85 -11.41
N ARG A 3 -7.28 19.70 -10.45
CA ARG A 3 -6.89 19.24 -9.11
C ARG A 3 -8.07 18.60 -8.39
N GLU A 4 -9.26 19.18 -8.56
CA GLU A 4 -10.51 18.69 -7.95
C GLU A 4 -10.87 17.29 -8.47
N GLU A 5 -10.77 17.06 -9.79
CA GLU A 5 -10.99 15.74 -10.40
C GLU A 5 -9.98 14.69 -9.89
N LEU A 6 -8.73 15.10 -9.66
CA LEU A 6 -7.70 14.23 -9.10
C LEU A 6 -7.98 13.89 -7.62
N GLU A 7 -8.39 14.88 -6.83
CA GLU A 7 -8.75 14.71 -5.42
C GLU A 7 -9.90 13.71 -5.27
N GLU A 8 -10.94 13.82 -6.09
CA GLU A 8 -12.05 12.86 -6.11
C GLU A 8 -11.59 11.44 -6.44
N LYS A 9 -10.64 11.28 -7.37
CA LYS A 9 -10.09 9.97 -7.72
C LYS A 9 -9.27 9.36 -6.58
N PHE A 10 -8.46 10.15 -5.88
CA PHE A 10 -7.74 9.68 -4.71
C PHE A 10 -8.69 9.30 -3.57
N ILE A 11 -9.74 10.10 -3.30
CA ILE A 11 -10.77 9.74 -2.31
C ILE A 11 -11.47 8.44 -2.70
N ALA A 12 -11.78 8.22 -3.99
CA ALA A 12 -12.37 6.98 -4.47
C ALA A 12 -11.45 5.76 -4.30
N LEU A 13 -10.14 5.96 -4.22
CA LEU A 13 -9.15 4.95 -3.85
C LEU A 13 -8.96 4.82 -2.34
N GLY A 14 -9.76 5.52 -1.53
CA GLY A 14 -9.79 5.36 -0.09
C GLY A 14 -8.87 6.30 0.69
N LEU A 15 -8.25 7.32 0.07
CA LEU A 15 -7.49 8.30 0.84
C LEU A 15 -8.43 9.22 1.62
N PRO A 16 -8.07 9.57 2.87
CA PRO A 16 -8.69 10.68 3.59
C PRO A 16 -8.54 12.00 2.81
N GLU A 17 -9.53 12.89 2.91
CA GLU A 17 -9.59 14.16 2.14
C GLU A 17 -8.28 14.98 2.21
N GLY A 18 -7.68 15.09 3.39
CA GLY A 18 -6.42 15.82 3.58
C GLY A 18 -5.25 15.23 2.79
N ALA A 19 -5.15 13.90 2.75
CA ALA A 19 -4.13 13.18 1.98
C ALA A 19 -4.43 13.22 0.48
N ALA A 20 -5.70 13.03 0.09
CA ALA A 20 -6.14 13.13 -1.29
C ALA A 20 -5.81 14.49 -1.91
N LYS A 21 -6.06 15.58 -1.17
CA LYS A 21 -5.70 16.94 -1.57
C LYS A 21 -4.20 17.12 -1.76
N HIS A 22 -3.39 16.52 -0.87
CA HIS A 22 -1.94 16.56 -0.97
C HIS A 22 -1.44 15.87 -2.24
N TYR A 23 -1.88 14.64 -2.49
CA TYR A 23 -1.44 13.85 -3.65
C TYR A 23 -2.03 14.36 -4.96
N ALA A 24 -3.26 14.90 -4.98
CA ALA A 24 -3.81 15.58 -6.16
C ALA A 24 -2.96 16.79 -6.59
N LYS A 25 -2.43 17.54 -5.61
CA LYS A 25 -1.51 18.65 -5.89
C LYS A 25 -0.18 18.14 -6.45
N ARG A 26 0.39 17.08 -5.88
CA ARG A 26 1.64 16.46 -6.39
C ARG A 26 1.45 15.93 -7.81
N GLU A 27 0.40 15.16 -8.06
CA GLU A 27 0.03 14.61 -9.37
C GLU A 27 -0.10 15.69 -10.45
N GLN A 28 -0.64 16.86 -10.12
CA GLN A 28 -0.77 17.97 -11.06
C GLN A 28 0.57 18.68 -11.35
N GLN A 29 1.47 18.73 -10.38
CA GLN A 29 2.72 19.50 -10.45
C GLN A 29 3.90 18.68 -10.96
N ASP A 30 3.87 17.38 -10.73
CA ASP A 30 4.96 16.46 -11.03
C ASP A 30 4.80 15.82 -12.42
N LYS A 31 5.81 16.02 -13.27
CA LYS A 31 5.87 15.44 -14.62
C LYS A 31 6.69 14.17 -14.69
N ASN A 32 7.33 13.78 -13.59
CA ASN A 32 8.21 12.62 -13.51
C ASN A 32 7.52 11.48 -12.78
N PHE A 33 6.71 11.75 -11.75
CA PHE A 33 6.05 10.72 -10.97
C PHE A 33 4.54 10.65 -11.22
N ALA A 34 4.05 9.42 -11.35
CA ALA A 34 2.64 9.09 -11.53
C ALA A 34 2.00 8.68 -10.20
N TRP A 35 1.71 9.67 -9.34
CA TRP A 35 1.15 9.47 -8.01
C TRP A 35 -0.20 8.75 -8.04
N LEU A 36 -1.07 9.09 -9.00
CA LEU A 36 -2.37 8.44 -9.11
C LEU A 36 -2.24 6.96 -9.51
N ALA A 37 -1.34 6.66 -10.45
CA ALA A 37 -1.05 5.28 -10.85
C ALA A 37 -0.39 4.48 -9.70
N ALA A 38 0.55 5.09 -8.98
CA ALA A 38 1.20 4.50 -7.81
C ALA A 38 0.19 4.16 -6.72
N TYR A 39 -0.74 5.08 -6.42
CA TYR A 39 -1.75 4.82 -5.41
C TYR A 39 -2.76 3.75 -5.87
N HIS A 40 -3.20 3.80 -7.12
CA HIS A 40 -4.06 2.74 -7.69
C HIS A 40 -3.40 1.35 -7.61
N PHE A 41 -2.08 1.27 -7.79
CA PHE A 41 -1.33 0.01 -7.64
C PHE A 41 -1.42 -0.53 -6.22
N VAL A 42 -1.18 0.29 -5.20
CA VAL A 42 -1.20 -0.14 -3.79
C VAL A 42 -2.60 -0.20 -3.18
N TYR A 43 -3.64 0.29 -3.87
CA TYR A 43 -5.01 0.34 -3.37
C TYR A 43 -5.47 -1.00 -2.77
N ARG A 44 -5.21 -2.10 -3.48
CA ARG A 44 -5.64 -3.42 -3.01
C ARG A 44 -4.90 -3.86 -1.74
N LEU A 45 -3.64 -3.46 -1.57
CA LEU A 45 -2.87 -3.74 -0.36
C LEU A 45 -3.42 -2.97 0.83
N ASN A 46 -3.82 -1.71 0.66
CA ASN A 46 -4.51 -0.94 1.71
C ASN A 46 -5.86 -1.58 2.09
N GLU A 47 -6.65 -2.04 1.11
CA GLU A 47 -7.90 -2.77 1.39
C GLU A 47 -7.64 -4.09 2.14
N ASP A 48 -6.61 -4.84 1.77
CA ASP A 48 -6.25 -6.08 2.45
C ASP A 48 -5.67 -5.83 3.86
N LEU A 49 -5.08 -4.66 4.14
CA LEU A 49 -4.64 -4.28 5.49
C LEU A 49 -5.83 -3.99 6.42
N ARG A 50 -6.89 -3.34 5.92
CA ARG A 50 -8.11 -3.06 6.71
C ARG A 50 -8.82 -4.31 7.21
N PHE A 51 -8.65 -5.42 6.51
CA PHE A 51 -9.16 -6.73 6.96
C PHE A 51 -8.68 -7.09 8.37
N PHE A 52 -7.44 -6.75 8.72
CA PHE A 52 -6.88 -7.03 10.04
C PHE A 52 -7.46 -6.15 11.15
N ASP A 53 -7.84 -4.91 10.85
CA ASP A 53 -8.47 -4.03 11.83
C ASP A 53 -9.95 -4.40 12.05
N ASP A 54 -10.68 -4.68 10.97
CA ASP A 54 -12.14 -4.82 11.02
C ASP A 54 -12.61 -6.27 11.21
N THR A 55 -12.09 -7.20 10.41
CA THR A 55 -12.72 -8.53 10.24
C THR A 55 -11.96 -9.64 10.96
N TYR A 56 -10.63 -9.56 10.99
CA TYR A 56 -9.78 -10.58 11.58
C TYR A 56 -10.03 -10.82 13.07
N PRO A 57 -10.24 -9.79 13.93
CA PRO A 57 -10.55 -9.99 15.34
C PRO A 57 -11.88 -10.74 15.52
N ASP A 58 -12.91 -10.43 14.72
CA ASP A 58 -14.20 -11.12 14.75
C ASP A 58 -14.04 -12.59 14.36
N MET A 59 -13.27 -12.87 13.31
CA MET A 59 -13.01 -14.25 12.88
C MET A 59 -12.26 -15.08 13.93
N LEU A 60 -11.37 -14.45 14.71
CA LEU A 60 -10.71 -15.08 15.86
C LEU A 60 -11.71 -15.36 17.00
N ARG A 61 -12.56 -14.39 17.36
CA ARG A 61 -13.61 -14.55 18.40
C ARG A 61 -14.58 -15.68 18.06
N ASP A 62 -14.98 -15.74 16.79
CA ASP A 62 -15.92 -16.75 16.28
C ASP A 62 -15.27 -18.12 16.08
N GLY A 63 -13.96 -18.26 16.31
CA GLY A 63 -13.23 -19.51 16.13
C GLY A 63 -13.10 -19.94 14.66
N ARG A 64 -13.28 -19.01 13.71
CA ARG A 64 -13.11 -19.25 12.27
C ARG A 64 -11.64 -19.33 11.87
N ILE A 65 -10.75 -18.75 12.69
CA ILE A 65 -9.30 -18.87 12.56
C ILE A 65 -8.78 -19.54 13.83
N THR A 66 -8.20 -20.73 13.66
CA THR A 66 -7.73 -21.59 14.76
C THR A 66 -6.40 -22.23 14.39
N THR A 67 -5.41 -21.40 14.08
CA THR A 67 -4.02 -21.87 13.95
C THR A 67 -3.45 -22.19 15.33
N SER A 68 -2.44 -23.06 15.38
CA SER A 68 -1.72 -23.38 16.61
C SER A 68 -1.23 -22.14 17.35
N GLU A 69 -0.71 -21.17 16.60
CA GLU A 69 -0.14 -19.92 17.09
C GLU A 69 -1.23 -19.03 17.68
N THR A 70 -2.34 -18.84 16.96
CA THR A 70 -3.48 -18.04 17.45
C THR A 70 -4.11 -18.67 18.69
N THR A 71 -4.21 -20.00 18.74
CA THR A 71 -4.72 -20.71 19.92
C THR A 71 -3.79 -20.52 21.11
N ALA A 72 -2.48 -20.72 20.93
CA ALA A 72 -1.51 -20.54 22.01
C ALA A 72 -1.48 -19.09 22.55
N LEU A 73 -1.60 -18.10 21.67
CA LEU A 73 -1.66 -16.68 22.07
C LEU A 73 -2.94 -16.38 22.86
N MET A 74 -4.10 -16.87 22.41
CA MET A 74 -5.36 -16.73 23.13
C MET A 74 -5.34 -17.42 24.49
N GLU A 75 -4.77 -18.62 24.59
CA GLU A 75 -4.57 -19.37 25.84
C GLU A 75 -3.60 -18.64 26.81
N ALA A 76 -2.61 -17.93 26.27
CA ALA A 76 -1.71 -17.07 27.03
C ALA A 76 -2.35 -15.73 27.44
N GLY A 77 -3.60 -15.47 27.03
CA GLY A 77 -4.38 -14.30 27.43
C GLY A 77 -4.31 -13.12 26.46
N ALA A 78 -3.73 -13.28 25.27
CA ALA A 78 -3.82 -12.26 24.24
C ALA A 78 -5.27 -12.11 23.76
N THR A 79 -5.69 -10.87 23.49
CA THR A 79 -7.02 -10.62 22.91
C THR A 79 -6.98 -10.78 21.38
N PRO A 80 -8.12 -11.06 20.73
CA PRO A 80 -8.22 -11.09 19.27
C PRO A 80 -7.67 -9.85 18.57
N GLU A 81 -7.89 -8.67 19.16
CA GLU A 81 -7.39 -7.39 18.65
C GLU A 81 -5.86 -7.29 18.72
N GLN A 82 -5.25 -7.78 19.81
CA GLN A 82 -3.78 -7.80 19.92
C GLN A 82 -3.15 -8.74 18.90
N ILE A 83 -3.79 -9.89 18.65
CA ILE A 83 -3.34 -10.84 17.63
C ILE A 83 -3.51 -10.26 16.23
N ALA A 84 -4.61 -9.54 16.00
CA ALA A 84 -4.90 -8.91 14.73
C ALA A 84 -3.93 -7.76 14.42
N ASP A 85 -3.65 -6.88 15.39
CA ASP A 85 -2.64 -5.81 15.26
C ASP A 85 -1.25 -6.41 14.99
N PHE A 86 -0.87 -7.48 15.69
CA PHE A 86 0.40 -8.15 15.40
C PHE A 86 0.47 -8.71 13.97
N ALA A 87 -0.61 -9.34 13.49
CA ALA A 87 -0.70 -9.83 12.12
C ALA A 87 -0.68 -8.69 11.09
N TYR A 88 -1.34 -7.56 11.40
CA TYR A 88 -1.32 -6.34 10.59
C TYR A 88 0.11 -5.82 10.42
N GLN A 89 0.88 -5.69 11.52
CA GLN A 89 2.24 -5.17 11.44
C GLN A 89 3.14 -6.05 10.56
N ILE A 90 3.03 -7.38 10.70
CA ILE A 90 3.77 -8.33 9.84
C ILE A 90 3.40 -8.16 8.37
N ALA A 91 2.10 -8.02 8.07
CA ALA A 91 1.63 -7.82 6.71
C ALA A 91 2.14 -6.49 6.13
N LEU A 92 2.06 -5.40 6.91
CA LEU A 92 2.53 -4.09 6.51
C LEU A 92 4.04 -4.07 6.23
N GLU A 93 4.86 -4.63 7.12
CA GLU A 93 6.31 -4.73 6.93
C GLU A 93 6.65 -5.56 5.68
N SER A 94 5.93 -6.65 5.46
CA SER A 94 6.11 -7.51 4.28
C SER A 94 5.76 -6.77 2.99
N TYR A 95 4.64 -6.04 2.97
CA TYR A 95 4.25 -5.22 1.83
C TYR A 95 5.26 -4.11 1.55
N CYS A 96 5.70 -3.38 2.57
CA CYS A 96 6.71 -2.32 2.42
C CYS A 96 8.00 -2.88 1.83
N SER A 97 8.47 -4.04 2.33
CA SER A 97 9.68 -4.69 1.84
C SER A 97 9.58 -5.07 0.36
N VAL A 98 8.44 -5.65 -0.05
CA VAL A 98 8.21 -6.01 -1.46
C VAL A 98 8.09 -4.78 -2.33
N LEU A 99 7.38 -3.73 -1.88
CA LEU A 99 7.23 -2.49 -2.63
C LEU A 99 8.58 -1.79 -2.85
N GLN A 100 9.44 -1.74 -1.83
CA GLN A 100 10.80 -1.20 -1.95
C GLN A 100 11.66 -1.96 -2.97
N LEU A 101 11.54 -3.29 -3.02
CA LEU A 101 12.21 -4.12 -4.03
C LEU A 101 11.69 -3.84 -5.44
N ILE A 102 10.39 -3.57 -5.57
CA ILE A 102 9.72 -3.32 -6.85
C ILE A 102 9.98 -1.90 -7.36
N THR A 103 10.10 -0.90 -6.50
CA THR A 103 10.27 0.51 -6.90
C THR A 103 11.70 0.89 -7.25
N ASN A 104 12.64 -0.07 -7.29
CA ASN A 104 14.07 0.11 -7.55
C ASN A 104 14.74 1.22 -6.69
N GLY A 105 14.08 1.62 -5.59
CA GLY A 105 14.40 2.85 -4.88
C GLY A 105 15.43 2.72 -3.77
N CYS A 106 15.87 1.50 -3.43
CA CYS A 106 16.66 1.27 -2.21
C CYS A 106 17.76 0.20 -2.36
N ALA A 107 18.42 0.11 -3.51
CA ALA A 107 19.71 -0.57 -3.52
C ALA A 107 20.72 0.33 -2.78
N GLU A 108 20.92 0.11 -1.48
CA GLU A 108 21.98 0.74 -0.66
C GLU A 108 23.41 0.39 -1.14
N TYR A 109 23.53 -0.50 -2.12
CA TYR A 109 24.78 -0.94 -2.71
C TYR A 109 25.02 -0.22 -4.04
N ASP A 110 26.29 0.06 -4.31
CA ASP A 110 26.78 0.61 -5.57
C ASP A 110 26.45 -0.39 -6.70
N THR A 111 25.27 -0.19 -7.30
CA THR A 111 24.63 -1.13 -8.23
C THR A 111 24.65 -0.62 -9.67
N GLU A 112 25.52 0.35 -9.97
CA GLU A 112 25.66 0.96 -11.30
C GLU A 112 25.87 -0.08 -12.43
N ASP A 113 26.40 -1.26 -12.11
CA ASP A 113 26.63 -2.37 -13.05
C ASP A 113 25.50 -3.44 -13.11
N PHE A 114 24.45 -3.33 -12.30
CA PHE A 114 23.35 -4.30 -12.28
C PHE A 114 22.20 -3.90 -13.22
N PRO A 115 21.44 -4.88 -13.75
CA PRO A 115 20.22 -4.58 -14.49
C PRO A 115 19.24 -3.79 -13.62
N SER A 116 18.83 -2.62 -14.10
CA SER A 116 17.80 -1.79 -13.50
C SER A 116 16.51 -1.85 -14.31
N TRP A 117 15.40 -1.57 -13.65
CA TRP A 117 14.08 -1.47 -14.27
C TRP A 117 13.25 -0.43 -13.52
N GLU A 118 12.28 0.15 -14.21
CA GLU A 118 11.36 1.13 -13.65
C GLU A 118 9.94 0.77 -14.04
N LEU A 119 9.01 0.96 -13.11
CA LEU A 119 7.59 0.92 -13.43
C LEU A 119 7.19 2.25 -14.05
N VAL A 120 6.58 2.21 -15.23
CA VAL A 120 6.16 3.41 -15.97
C VAL A 120 4.65 3.38 -16.15
N GLU A 121 4.00 4.50 -15.87
CA GLU A 121 2.57 4.70 -16.07
C GLU A 121 2.19 4.50 -17.55
N ARG A 122 1.01 3.90 -17.74
CA ARG A 122 0.38 3.77 -19.05
C ARG A 122 -0.90 4.57 -19.11
N THR A 123 -1.15 5.15 -20.28
CA THR A 123 -2.45 5.69 -20.64
C THR A 123 -3.49 4.57 -20.77
N PRO A 124 -4.80 4.88 -20.75
CA PRO A 124 -5.85 3.87 -20.89
C PRO A 124 -5.80 3.06 -22.21
N ASP A 125 -5.24 3.61 -23.27
CA ASP A 125 -5.00 2.96 -24.56
C ASP A 125 -3.70 2.14 -24.61
N GLY A 126 -2.91 2.14 -23.51
CA GLY A 126 -1.77 1.25 -23.31
C GLY A 126 -0.41 1.85 -23.63
N GLU A 127 -0.35 3.11 -24.06
CA GLU A 127 0.90 3.82 -24.36
C GLU A 127 1.60 4.26 -23.07
N PHE A 128 2.94 4.26 -23.08
CA PHE A 128 3.72 4.72 -21.92
C PHE A 128 3.71 6.25 -21.83
N THR A 129 3.44 6.79 -20.64
CA THR A 129 3.47 8.25 -20.40
C THR A 129 4.89 8.77 -20.15
N GLY A 130 5.83 7.87 -19.82
CA GLY A 130 7.19 8.21 -19.38
C GLY A 130 7.27 8.63 -17.90
N ARG A 131 6.14 8.67 -17.19
CA ARG A 131 6.09 8.97 -15.75
C ARG A 131 6.32 7.68 -14.97
N VAL A 132 7.16 7.76 -13.95
CA VAL A 132 7.57 6.62 -13.12
C VAL A 132 6.57 6.41 -11.98
N VAL A 133 6.32 5.14 -11.68
CA VAL A 133 5.58 4.67 -10.50
C VAL A 133 6.62 4.25 -9.46
N THR A 134 6.80 5.06 -8.42
CA THR A 134 7.79 4.86 -7.35
C THR A 134 7.22 5.28 -6.00
N GLU A 135 8.02 5.17 -4.94
CA GLU A 135 7.68 5.56 -3.55
C GLU A 135 6.40 4.87 -3.02
N MET A 136 6.06 3.70 -3.55
CA MET A 136 4.81 3.00 -3.22
C MET A 136 4.73 2.55 -1.76
N GLN A 137 5.87 2.30 -1.11
CA GLN A 137 5.93 1.98 0.32
C GLN A 137 5.44 3.13 1.20
N ASP A 138 5.60 4.38 0.74
CA ASP A 138 5.15 5.57 1.47
C ASP A 138 3.65 5.86 1.24
N LEU A 139 2.98 5.01 0.44
CA LEU A 139 1.55 5.07 0.13
C LEU A 139 0.74 3.99 0.87
N ILE A 140 1.36 3.27 1.81
CA ILE A 140 0.71 2.34 2.74
C ILE A 140 1.26 2.54 4.17
N PRO A 141 0.44 2.37 5.21
CA PRO A 141 -1.01 2.24 5.17
C PRO A 141 -1.72 3.60 4.98
N TYR A 142 -2.89 3.60 4.32
CA TYR A 142 -3.80 4.76 4.19
C TYR A 142 -5.28 4.41 4.29
#